data_AF-A0A3M0YIA6-F1
#
_entry.id   AF-A0A3M0YIA6-F1
#
_cell.length_a   1.000
_cell.length_b   1.000
_cell.length_c   1.000
_cell.angle_alpha   90.00
_cell.angle_beta   90.00
_cell.angle_gamma   90.00
#
_symmetry.space_group_name_H-M   'P 1'
#
loop_
_entity.id
_entity.type
_entity.pdbx_description
1 polymer ?
#
loop_
_entity_poly.entity_id
_entity_poly.type
_entity_poly.pdbx_seq_one_letter_code
_entity_poly.pdbx_strand_id
1 'polypeptide(L)' 'MVEGLLDLSLWGYVAAALILTHITIASVTIYLHRHQAHRALELHPAVSHFFRFWLWL' A
#
# COMPACT_ATOMS: atom_id res chain seq x y z
N MET A 1 -16.81 -22.32 13.24
CA MET A 1 -15.45 -21.76 13.08
C MET A 1 -15.60 -20.47 12.30
N VAL A 2 -14.84 -19.42 12.60
CA VAL A 2 -14.84 -18.24 11.74
C VAL A 2 -13.91 -18.57 10.57
N GLU A 3 -14.47 -19.02 9.45
CA GLU A 3 -13.70 -19.05 8.20
C GLU A 3 -13.36 -17.60 7.81
N GLY A 4 -12.11 -17.36 7.40
CA GLY A 4 -11.65 -16.02 7.01
C GLY A 4 -12.50 -15.50 5.84
N LEU A 5 -12.82 -14.20 5.85
CA LEU A 5 -13.77 -13.56 4.91
C LEU A 5 -13.50 -13.88 3.42
N LEU A 6 -12.25 -14.17 3.06
CA LEU A 6 -11.81 -14.42 1.69
C LEU A 6 -11.51 -15.90 1.39
N ASP A 7 -11.52 -16.77 2.41
CA ASP A 7 -11.24 -18.21 2.34
C ASP A 7 -10.08 -18.57 1.38
N LEU A 8 -8.97 -17.85 1.50
CA LEU A 8 -7.80 -18.04 0.64
C LEU A 8 -7.00 -19.27 1.07
N SER A 9 -6.30 -19.89 0.11
CA SER A 9 -5.25 -20.85 0.44
C SER A 9 -4.12 -20.18 1.23
N LEU A 10 -3.29 -20.96 1.93
CA LEU A 10 -2.13 -20.43 2.67
C LEU A 10 -1.25 -19.54 1.78
N TRP A 11 -0.99 -19.96 0.54
CA TRP A 11 -0.22 -19.17 -0.43
C TRP A 11 -0.94 -17.90 -0.88
N GLY A 12 -2.27 -17.92 -0.95
CA GLY A 12 -3.07 -16.72 -1.20
C GLY A 12 -2.89 -15.67 -0.10
N TYR A 13 -2.88 -16.08 1.18
CA TYR A 13 -2.59 -15.18 2.29
C TYR A 13 -1.15 -14.68 2.29
N VAL A 14 -0.17 -15.52 1.96
CA VAL A 14 1.24 -15.08 1.81
C VAL A 14 1.37 -14.04 0.70
N ALA A 15 0.78 -14.28 -0.47
CA ALA A 15 0.78 -13.32 -1.57
C ALA A 15 0.09 -12.01 -1.18
N ALA A 16 -1.07 -12.08 -0.53
CA ALA A 16 -1.77 -10.90 -0.01
C ALA A 16 -0.88 -10.11 0.95
N ALA A 17 -0.28 -10.77 1.95
CA ALA A 17 0.62 -10.12 2.91
C ALA A 17 1.80 -9.41 2.21
N LEU A 18 2.41 -10.05 1.21
CA LEU A 18 3.51 -9.47 0.44
C LEU A 18 3.05 -8.24 -0.37
N ILE A 19 1.92 -8.33 -1.07
CA ILE A 19 1.37 -7.21 -1.85
C ILE A 19 1.04 -6.03 -0.94
N LEU A 20 0.31 -6.28 0.15
CA LEU A 20 -0.07 -5.23 1.11
C LEU A 20 1.17 -4.56 1.72
N THR A 21 2.15 -5.37 2.13
CA THR A 21 3.42 -4.87 2.67
C THR A 21 4.15 -4.01 1.64
N HIS A 22 4.21 -4.47 0.39
CA HIS A 22 4.88 -3.75 -0.67
C HIS A 22 4.23 -2.38 -0.95
N ILE A 23 2.90 -2.32 -1.01
CA ILE A 23 2.19 -1.05 -1.21
C ILE A 23 2.42 -0.10 -0.03
N THR A 24 2.45 -0.60 1.20
CA THR A 24 2.77 0.22 2.38
C THR A 24 4.20 0.74 2.35
N ILE A 25 5.18 -0.09 1.98
CA ILE A 25 6.58 0.34 1.80
C ILE A 25 6.66 1.45 0.73
N ALA A 26 6.00 1.27 -0.42
CA ALA A 26 5.96 2.28 -1.46
C ALA A 26 5.29 3.59 -0.98
N SER A 27 4.20 3.49 -0.22
CA SER A 27 3.50 4.64 0.35
C SER A 27 4.39 5.44 1.31
N VAL A 28 5.14 4.77 2.19
CA VAL A 28 6.05 5.45 3.13
C VAL A 28 7.26 6.02 2.42
N THR A 29 7.89 5.24 1.54
CA THR A 29 9.18 5.63 0.93
C THR A 29 9.04 6.63 -0.20
N ILE A 30 8.05 6.46 -1.10
CA ILE A 30 7.86 7.33 -2.25
C ILE A 30 6.94 8.49 -1.90
N TYR A 31 5.75 8.21 -1.36
CA TYR A 31 4.75 9.25 -1.12
C TYR A 31 5.07 10.09 0.12
N LEU A 32 5.20 9.49 1.31
CA LEU A 32 5.45 10.28 2.54
C LEU A 32 6.86 10.86 2.59
N HIS A 33 7.89 10.04 2.35
CA HIS A 33 9.27 10.49 2.50
C HIS A 33 9.73 11.37 1.31
N ARG A 34 9.67 10.86 0.08
CA ARG A 34 10.23 11.59 -1.08
C ARG A 34 9.33 12.71 -1.58
N HIS A 35 8.05 12.46 -1.76
CA HIS A 35 7.12 13.45 -2.31
C HIS A 35 6.65 14.47 -1.25
N GLN A 36 6.16 14.03 -0.08
CA GLN A 36 5.58 14.94 0.91
C GLN A 36 6.63 15.61 1.82
N ALA A 37 7.58 14.85 2.38
CA ALA A 37 8.56 15.41 3.33
C ALA A 37 9.70 16.15 2.62
N HIS A 38 10.31 15.53 1.62
CA HIS A 38 11.48 16.10 0.92
C HIS A 38 11.14 16.85 -0.37
N ARG A 39 9.91 16.72 -0.90
CA ARG A 39 9.49 17.33 -2.18
C ARG A 39 10.50 17.10 -3.31
N ALA A 40 11.10 15.91 -3.32
CA ALA A 40 12.14 15.51 -4.28
C ALA A 40 11.57 14.89 -5.57
N LEU A 41 10.27 14.61 -5.59
CA LEU A 41 9.55 13.97 -6.69
C LEU A 41 8.17 14.61 -6.81
N GLU A 42 7.74 14.95 -8.02
CA GLU A 42 6.36 15.31 -8.34
C GLU A 42 5.59 14.09 -8.81
N LEU A 43 4.45 13.80 -8.19
CA LEU A 43 3.60 12.66 -8.51
C LEU A 43 2.37 13.10 -9.30
N HIS A 44 1.96 12.28 -10.27
CA HIS A 44 0.68 12.48 -10.94
C HIS A 44 -0.47 12.46 -9.90
N PRO A 45 -1.48 13.35 -10.01
CA PRO A 45 -2.54 13.46 -9.01
C PRO A 45 -3.24 12.14 -8.69
N ALA A 46 -3.50 11.30 -9.70
CA ALA A 46 -4.10 9.98 -9.49
C ALA A 46 -3.25 9.06 -8.59
N VAL A 47 -1.92 9.07 -8.76
CA VAL A 47 -1.00 8.27 -7.95
C VAL A 47 -0.92 8.82 -6.52
N SER A 48 -0.92 10.15 -6.39
CA SER A 48 -0.98 10.83 -5.09
C SER A 48 -2.25 10.45 -4.33
N HIS A 49 -3.41 10.48 -4.99
CA HIS A 49 -4.68 10.06 -4.40
C HIS A 49 -4.71 8.58 -4.03
N PHE A 50 -4.13 7.69 -4.85
CA PHE A 50 -4.01 6.27 -4.52
C PHE A 50 -3.25 6.07 -3.21
N PHE A 51 -2.05 6.65 -3.06
CA PHE A 51 -1.28 6.51 -1.82
C PHE A 51 -1.98 7.14 -0.63
N ARG A 52 -2.64 8.27 -0.83
CA ARG A 52 -3.38 8.96 0.24
C ARG A 52 -4.58 8.14 0.71
N PHE A 53 -5.28 7.49 -0.20
CA PHE A 53 -6.35 6.56 0.13
C PHE A 53 -5.80 5.31 0.83
N TRP A 54 -4.69 4.75 0.35
CA TRP A 54 -4.06 3.57 0.94
C TRP A 54 -3.65 3.79 2.40
N LEU A 55 -3.08 4.95 2.72
CA LEU A 55 -2.68 5.30 4.09
C LEU A 55 -3.87 5.59 5.02
N TRP A 56 -5.08 5.76 4.47
CA TRP A 56 -6.29 5.96 5.25
C TRP A 56 -7.00 4.64 5.60
N LEU A 57 -6.86 3.61 4.76
CA LEU A 57 -7.41 2.27 4.98
C LEU A 57 -6.85 1.65 6.27
#